data_AF-A0A920KGU8-F1
#
_entry.id   AF-A0A920KGU8-F1
#
_cell.length_a   1.000
_cell.length_b   1.000
_cell.length_c   1.000
_cell.angle_alpha   90.00
_cell.angle_beta   90.00
_cell.angle_gamma   90.00
#
_symmetry.space_group_name_H-M   'P 1'
#
loop_
_entity.id
_entity.type
_entity.pdbx_description
1 polymer ?
#
loop_
_entity_poly.entity_id
_entity_poly.type
_entity_poly.pdbx_seq_one_letter_code
_entity_poly.pdbx_strand_id
1 'polypeptide(L)'
;MNDSETKPKTTSAKRRTRSGGRAANTARRGGELFKQSPWRIPVNQDPPIEPLPEEGVEAIHDGAMKILENIGIEFLNEEAQELLPKQDAELKAAMSEWTGNG
;
A
#
# COMPACT_ATOMS: atom_id res chain seq x y z
N MET A 1 46.90 -76.96 22.67
CA MET A 1 45.62 -76.91 23.42
C MET A 1 45.63 -75.65 24.26
N ASN A 2 44.71 -74.71 24.02
CA ASN A 2 44.41 -73.62 24.97
C ASN A 2 43.03 -73.07 24.61
N ASP A 3 41.98 -73.58 25.26
CA ASP A 3 40.64 -73.00 25.24
C ASP A 3 40.14 -72.95 26.69
N SER A 4 40.47 -71.88 27.41
CA SER A 4 39.84 -71.60 28.71
C SER A 4 38.61 -70.71 28.51
N GLU A 5 37.49 -71.39 28.31
CA GLU A 5 36.14 -71.11 28.79
C GLU A 5 35.81 -69.66 29.24
N THR A 6 34.98 -68.98 28.44
CA THR A 6 34.41 -67.65 28.77
C THR A 6 32.94 -67.81 29.17
N LYS A 7 32.55 -67.45 30.40
CA LYS A 7 31.13 -67.31 30.78
C LYS A 7 30.69 -65.84 30.73
N PRO A 8 29.55 -65.50 30.10
CA PRO A 8 29.12 -64.10 29.96
C PRO A 8 28.39 -63.58 31.20
N LYS A 9 28.67 -62.31 31.53
CA LYS A 9 28.10 -61.55 32.66
C LYS A 9 26.86 -60.79 32.17
N THR A 10 25.67 -61.18 32.62
CA THR A 10 24.40 -60.54 32.23
C THR A 10 24.33 -59.10 32.74
N THR A 11 24.36 -58.12 31.82
CA THR A 11 24.11 -56.70 32.11
C THR A 11 22.68 -56.36 31.70
N SER A 12 21.88 -55.88 32.64
CA SER A 12 20.49 -55.45 32.42
C SER A 12 20.45 -54.27 31.45
N ALA A 13 19.69 -54.40 30.36
CA ALA A 13 19.56 -53.39 29.32
C ALA A 13 18.66 -52.23 29.78
N LYS A 14 19.22 -51.04 29.94
CA LYS A 14 18.44 -49.83 30.21
C LYS A 14 17.57 -49.49 28.99
N ARG A 15 16.25 -49.50 29.18
CA ARG A 15 15.24 -49.24 28.13
C ARG A 15 15.44 -47.84 27.52
N ARG A 16 15.86 -47.80 26.26
CA ARG A 16 16.04 -46.56 25.47
C ARG A 16 14.69 -45.91 25.19
N THR A 17 14.42 -44.78 25.82
CA THR A 17 13.21 -43.98 25.57
C THR A 17 13.37 -43.18 24.28
N ARG A 18 12.27 -43.05 23.52
CA ARG A 18 12.21 -42.35 22.22
C ARG A 18 12.13 -40.83 22.44
N SER A 19 13.25 -40.19 22.76
CA SER A 19 13.30 -38.73 23.01
C SER A 19 13.45 -37.86 21.75
N GLY A 20 13.45 -38.43 20.55
CA GLY A 20 13.75 -37.71 19.30
C GLY A 20 12.59 -36.94 18.65
N GLY A 21 11.34 -37.21 19.02
CA GLY A 21 10.17 -36.66 18.32
C GLY A 21 10.02 -35.13 18.44
N ARG A 22 10.38 -34.58 19.60
CA ARG A 22 10.31 -33.12 19.84
C ARG A 22 11.48 -32.39 19.19
N ALA A 23 12.68 -32.98 19.18
CA ALA A 23 13.85 -32.41 18.53
C ALA A 23 13.67 -32.25 17.01
N ALA A 24 13.06 -33.24 16.35
CA ALA A 24 12.75 -33.17 14.92
C ALA A 24 11.70 -32.10 14.57
N ASN A 25 10.70 -31.89 15.43
CA ASN A 25 9.69 -30.84 15.25
C ASN A 25 10.28 -29.44 15.48
N THR A 26 11.20 -29.28 16.44
CA THR A 26 11.93 -28.03 16.66
C THR A 26 12.84 -27.69 15.48
N ALA A 27 13.54 -28.68 14.91
CA ALA A 27 14.42 -28.48 13.75
C ALA A 27 13.65 -28.02 12.48
N ARG A 28 12.37 -28.39 12.34
CA ARG A 28 11.52 -28.00 11.20
C ARG A 28 10.84 -26.64 11.36
N ARG A 29 10.82 -26.07 12.57
CA ARG A 29 10.18 -24.76 12.87
C ARG A 29 11.09 -23.55 12.59
N GLY A 30 12.35 -23.77 12.22
CA GLY A 30 13.38 -22.72 12.14
C GLY A 30 13.66 -22.14 10.75
N GLY A 31 12.96 -22.58 9.70
CA GLY A 31 13.13 -22.04 8.36
C GLY A 31 11.91 -21.23 7.95
N GLU A 32 12.10 -19.98 7.52
CA GLU A 32 11.08 -19.25 6.77
C GLU A 32 10.72 -20.09 5.54
N LEU A 33 9.51 -20.68 5.54
CA LEU A 33 9.01 -21.53 4.45
C LEU A 33 8.85 -20.75 3.14
N PHE A 34 8.62 -19.44 3.24
CA PHE A 34 8.54 -18.51 2.12
C PHE A 34 9.28 -17.24 2.49
N LYS A 35 10.28 -16.86 1.69
CA LYS A 35 10.93 -15.56 1.83
C LYS A 35 9.95 -14.50 1.31
N GLN A 36 9.37 -13.72 2.22
CA GLN A 36 8.56 -12.56 1.83
C GLN A 36 9.45 -11.61 1.01
N SER A 37 9.02 -11.23 -0.19
CA SER A 37 9.70 -10.16 -0.92
C SER A 37 9.56 -8.84 -0.16
N PRO A 38 10.58 -7.97 -0.17
CA PRO A 38 10.46 -6.64 0.39
C PRO A 38 9.34 -5.87 -0.31
N TRP A 39 8.65 -5.00 0.43
CA TRP A 39 7.64 -4.10 -0.11
C TRP A 39 8.23 -3.25 -1.24
N ARG A 40 7.49 -3.13 -2.35
CA ARG A 40 7.83 -2.26 -3.47
C ARG A 40 6.54 -1.62 -3.98
N ILE A 41 6.66 -0.39 -4.47
CA ILE A 41 5.56 0.30 -5.14
C ILE A 41 5.34 -0.40 -6.49
N PRO A 42 4.13 -0.95 -6.76
CA PRO A 42 3.81 -1.48 -8.07
C PRO A 42 3.89 -0.36 -9.11
N VAL A 43 4.68 -0.58 -10.18
CA VAL A 43 4.71 0.32 -11.32
C VAL A 43 3.69 -0.20 -12.33
N ASN A 44 2.63 0.57 -12.56
CA ASN A 44 1.70 0.27 -13.63
C ASN A 44 2.38 0.58 -14.98
N GLN A 45 2.58 -0.43 -15.82
CA GLN A 45 3.16 -0.27 -17.16
C GLN A 45 2.09 0.05 -18.20
N ASP A 46 0.83 -0.28 -17.92
CA ASP A 46 -0.27 0.03 -18.80
C ASP A 46 -0.53 1.54 -18.78
N PRO A 47 -0.87 2.16 -19.93
CA PRO A 47 -1.33 3.53 -19.94
C PRO A 47 -2.54 3.65 -19.00
N PRO A 48 -2.69 4.78 -18.29
CA PRO A 48 -3.91 5.04 -17.54
C PRO A 48 -5.13 4.80 -18.43
N ILE A 49 -6.08 4.00 -17.94
CA ILE A 49 -7.35 3.83 -18.63
C ILE A 49 -8.02 5.20 -18.63
N GLU A 50 -8.42 5.67 -19.81
CA GLU A 50 -9.28 6.85 -19.97
C GLU A 50 -10.72 6.40 -19.65
N PRO A 51 -11.26 6.72 -18.46
CA PRO A 51 -12.54 6.18 -18.02
C PRO A 51 -13.74 6.86 -18.72
N LEU A 52 -13.51 8.01 -19.35
CA LEU A 52 -14.52 8.85 -19.97
C LEU A 52 -13.98 9.42 -21.29
N PRO A 53 -14.81 9.52 -22.34
CA PRO A 53 -14.48 10.31 -23.53
C PRO A 53 -14.49 11.82 -23.19
N GLU A 54 -13.95 12.64 -24.10
CA GLU A 54 -13.88 14.11 -23.91
C GLU A 54 -15.25 14.73 -23.56
N GLU A 55 -16.31 14.33 -24.25
CA GLU A 55 -17.68 14.78 -23.96
C GLU A 55 -18.10 14.49 -22.51
N GLY A 56 -17.66 13.36 -21.95
CA GLY A 56 -17.93 13.01 -20.56
C GLY A 56 -17.18 13.89 -19.57
N VAL A 57 -15.97 14.35 -19.93
CA VAL A 57 -15.18 15.29 -19.13
C VAL A 57 -15.83 16.67 -19.17
N GLU A 58 -16.23 17.14 -20.35
CA GLU A 58 -16.95 18.41 -20.54
C GLU A 58 -18.27 18.41 -19.76
N ALA A 59 -19.05 17.33 -19.82
CA ALA A 59 -20.29 17.22 -19.07
C ALA A 59 -20.08 17.33 -17.55
N ILE A 60 -19.01 16.74 -17.01
CA ILE A 60 -18.65 16.88 -15.59
C ILE A 60 -18.21 18.31 -15.30
N HIS A 61 -17.41 18.92 -16.16
CA HIS A 61 -16.96 20.29 -16.02
C HIS A 61 -18.13 21.27 -15.95
N ASP A 62 -19.04 21.20 -16.93
CA ASP A 62 -20.22 22.06 -17.00
C ASP A 62 -21.14 21.84 -15.80
N GLY A 63 -21.32 20.58 -15.39
CA GLY A 63 -22.07 20.23 -14.19
C GLY A 63 -21.46 20.84 -12.93
N ALA A 64 -20.13 20.78 -12.79
CA ALA A 64 -19.41 21.35 -11.66
C ALA A 64 -19.53 22.88 -11.65
N MET A 65 -19.35 23.56 -12.78
CA MET A 65 -19.50 25.02 -12.89
C MET A 65 -20.92 25.47 -12.56
N LYS A 66 -21.93 24.73 -13.04
CA LYS A 66 -23.32 25.00 -12.72
C LYS A 66 -23.60 24.90 -11.21
N ILE A 67 -23.01 23.93 -10.52
CA ILE A 67 -23.14 23.80 -9.06
C ILE A 67 -22.47 24.99 -8.37
N LEU A 68 -21.25 25.33 -8.75
CA LEU A 68 -20.50 26.44 -8.14
C LEU A 68 -21.19 27.79 -8.36
N GLU A 69 -21.82 28.01 -9.52
CA GLU A 69 -22.54 29.24 -9.84
C GLU A 69 -23.88 29.35 -9.12
N ASN A 70 -24.70 28.28 -9.15
CA ASN A 70 -26.08 28.35 -8.68
C ASN A 70 -26.25 28.01 -7.19
N ILE A 71 -25.34 27.21 -6.63
CA ILE A 71 -25.38 26.77 -5.23
C ILE A 71 -24.23 27.39 -4.45
N GLY A 72 -23.02 27.38 -5.02
CA GLY A 72 -21.81 27.84 -4.34
C GLY A 72 -21.26 26.85 -3.30
N ILE A 73 -20.23 27.30 -2.57
CA ILE A 73 -19.61 26.55 -1.46
C ILE A 73 -19.32 27.50 -0.30
N GLU A 74 -19.43 27.00 0.92
CA GLU A 74 -19.14 27.79 2.12
C GLU A 74 -17.65 27.74 2.48
N PHE A 75 -17.02 28.92 2.55
CA PHE A 75 -15.66 29.06 3.05
C PHE A 75 -15.68 29.39 4.53
N LEU A 76 -15.32 28.42 5.37
CA LEU A 76 -15.29 28.59 6.83
C LEU A 76 -14.06 29.36 7.33
N ASN A 77 -13.03 29.53 6.49
CA ASN A 77 -11.86 30.34 6.83
C ASN A 77 -12.11 31.81 6.47
N GLU A 78 -12.05 32.69 7.47
CA GLU A 78 -12.22 34.15 7.31
C GLU A 78 -11.20 34.75 6.33
N GLU A 79 -9.93 34.30 6.38
CA GLU A 79 -8.88 34.77 5.45
C GLU A 79 -9.22 34.44 3.99
N ALA A 80 -9.82 33.27 3.75
CA ALA A 80 -10.22 32.88 2.40
C ALA A 80 -11.35 33.78 1.87
N GLN A 81 -12.27 34.22 2.73
CA GLN A 81 -13.36 35.11 2.32
C GLN A 81 -12.84 36.48 1.86
N GLU A 82 -11.74 36.97 2.43
CA GLU A 82 -11.11 38.23 2.01
C GLU A 82 -10.28 38.07 0.73
N LEU A 83 -9.56 36.95 0.60
CA LEU A 83 -8.66 36.70 -0.53
C LEU A 83 -9.42 36.44 -1.84
N LEU A 84 -10.45 35.59 -1.82
CA LEU A 84 -11.13 35.15 -3.03
C LEU A 84 -11.66 36.31 -3.92
N PRO A 85 -12.38 37.32 -3.38
CA PRO A 85 -12.84 38.46 -4.18
C PRO A 85 -11.68 39.31 -4.72
N LYS A 86 -10.59 39.43 -3.95
CA LYS A 86 -9.41 40.19 -4.35
C LYS A 86 -8.70 39.54 -5.53
N GLN A 87 -8.49 38.23 -5.48
CA GLN A 87 -7.92 37.48 -6.60
C GLN A 87 -8.83 37.53 -7.83
N ASP A 88 -10.15 37.43 -7.67
CA ASP A 88 -11.09 37.54 -8.79
C ASP A 88 -11.00 38.91 -9.48
N ALA A 89 -10.94 40.00 -8.70
CA ALA A 89 -10.79 41.35 -9.24
C ALA A 89 -9.43 41.53 -9.96
N GLU A 90 -8.34 40.97 -9.42
CA GLU A 90 -7.02 41.03 -10.03
C GLU A 90 -6.97 40.27 -11.36
N LEU A 91 -7.57 39.07 -11.43
CA LEU A 91 -7.67 38.30 -12.67
C LEU A 91 -8.48 39.04 -13.74
N LYS A 92 -9.61 39.66 -13.36
CA LYS A 92 -10.42 40.46 -14.28
C LYS A 92 -9.66 41.67 -14.82
N ALA A 93 -8.90 42.36 -13.97
CA ALA A 93 -8.06 43.47 -14.40
C ALA A 93 -6.97 43.00 -15.36
N ALA A 94 -6.23 41.94 -15.03
CA ALA A 94 -5.20 41.37 -15.89
C ALA A 94 -5.75 40.89 -17.25
N MET A 95 -6.94 40.28 -17.26
CA MET A 95 -7.62 39.87 -18.50
C MET A 95 -8.08 41.08 -19.34
N SER A 96 -8.52 42.17 -18.72
CA SER A 96 -8.90 43.40 -19.43
C SER A 96 -7.69 44.07 -20.09
N GLU A 97 -6.54 44.10 -19.41
CA GLU A 97 -5.29 44.62 -19.95
C GLU A 97 -4.79 43.75 -21.12
N TRP A 98 -4.89 42.41 -20.99
CA TRP A 98 -4.46 41.48 -22.03
C TRP A 98 -5.38 41.50 -23.27
N THR A 99 -6.68 41.74 -23.10
CA THR A 99 -7.65 41.81 -24.23
C THR A 99 -7.70 43.17 -24.93
N GLY A 100 -7.05 44.21 -24.39
CA GLY A 100 -6.88 45.51 -25.03
C GLY A 100 -8.18 46.32 -25.22
N ASN A 101 -9.25 45.96 -24.51
CA ASN A 101 -10.57 46.60 -24.62
C ASN A 101 -10.70 47.67 -23.51
N GLY A 102 -10.04 48.82 -23.72
CA GLY A 102 -10.11 50.01 -22.87
C GLY A 102 -11.11 51.06 -23.36
#